data_AF-A0A1W9J058-F1
#
_entry.id   AF-A0A1W9J058-F1
#
_cell.length_a   1.000
_cell.length_b   1.000
_cell.length_c   1.000
_cell.angle_alpha   90.00
_cell.angle_beta   90.00
_cell.angle_gamma   90.00
#
_symmetry.space_group_name_H-M   'P 1'
#
loop_
_entity.id
_entity.type
_entity.pdbx_description
1 polymer ?
#
loop_
_entity_poly.entity_id
_entity_poly.type
_entity_poly.pdbx_seq_one_letter_code
_entity_poly.pdbx_strand_id
1 'polypeptide(L)'
;MRLDFLNRLQKELSVTSTALHEAVVSIAERVNRKVQILRLHWQASSVLERIDAISQDLGHQIVDQISRRPSERRPLDPDLSEVDNTIHRAATRIQTLKQSLIELDVQIRQLKLETIHEDLLRLQQDLSQRSAGIERVMIPQSSAAVGQRIGDVPRSSSIHIATVMRGPFLLAPAEDLTFRTGDIVVLMGGQTELDHLSTWFTRRRHSTASATQPA
;
A
#
# COMPACT_ATOMS: atom_id res chain seq x y z
N MET A 1 -27.51 -26.03 -37.38
CA MET A 1 -26.72 -24.87 -37.87
C MET A 1 -27.19 -23.51 -37.34
N ARG A 2 -28.47 -23.09 -37.44
CA ARG A 2 -28.93 -21.81 -36.82
C ARG A 2 -29.05 -21.84 -35.28
N LEU A 3 -29.43 -22.98 -34.70
CA LEU A 3 -29.59 -23.15 -33.24
C LEU A 3 -28.26 -23.12 -32.49
N ASP A 4 -27.19 -23.69 -33.06
CA ASP A 4 -25.86 -23.70 -32.46
C ASP A 4 -25.21 -22.31 -32.40
N PHE A 5 -25.55 -21.45 -33.36
CA PHE A 5 -25.07 -20.07 -33.45
C PHE A 5 -25.78 -19.16 -32.43
N LEU A 6 -27.09 -19.33 -32.25
CA LEU A 6 -27.87 -18.65 -31.22
C LEU A 6 -27.44 -19.07 -29.80
N ASN A 7 -27.19 -20.36 -29.58
CA ASN A 7 -26.66 -20.84 -28.30
C ASN A 7 -25.25 -20.31 -28.00
N ARG A 8 -24.38 -20.16 -29.01
CA ARG A 8 -23.07 -19.51 -28.85
C ARG A 8 -23.17 -18.02 -28.56
N LEU A 9 -23.99 -17.29 -29.31
CA LEU A 9 -24.25 -15.86 -29.07
C LEU A 9 -24.85 -15.61 -27.69
N GLN A 10 -25.81 -16.43 -27.26
CA GLN A 10 -26.42 -16.32 -25.94
C GLN A 10 -25.41 -16.63 -24.83
N LYS A 11 -24.51 -17.60 -25.05
CA LYS A 11 -23.44 -17.94 -24.10
C LYS A 11 -22.39 -16.83 -24.02
N GLU A 12 -21.98 -16.26 -25.16
CA GLU A 12 -21.05 -15.13 -25.20
C GLU A 12 -21.64 -13.85 -24.59
N LEU A 13 -22.92 -13.53 -24.88
CA LEU A 13 -23.62 -12.41 -24.24
C LEU A 13 -23.80 -12.61 -22.74
N SER A 14 -24.12 -13.84 -22.30
CA SER A 14 -24.25 -14.14 -20.88
C SER A 14 -22.91 -14.00 -20.17
N VAL A 15 -21.80 -14.49 -20.75
CA VAL A 15 -20.45 -14.33 -20.18
C VAL A 15 -20.06 -12.84 -20.11
N THR A 16 -20.38 -12.06 -21.14
CA THR A 16 -20.10 -10.62 -21.17
C THR A 16 -20.94 -9.84 -20.16
N SER A 17 -22.21 -10.24 -19.97
CA SER A 17 -23.11 -9.65 -18.98
C SER A 17 -22.66 -9.94 -17.55
N THR A 18 -22.18 -11.16 -17.27
CA THR A 18 -21.63 -11.51 -15.96
C THR A 18 -20.37 -10.72 -15.66
N ALA A 19 -19.45 -10.63 -16.62
CA ALA A 19 -18.23 -9.85 -16.47
C ALA A 19 -18.50 -8.34 -16.26
N LEU A 20 -19.50 -7.78 -16.97
CA LEU A 20 -19.92 -6.39 -16.78
C LEU A 20 -20.53 -6.18 -15.38
N HIS A 21 -21.36 -7.11 -14.92
CA HIS A 21 -21.95 -7.06 -13.60
C HIS A 21 -20.88 -7.08 -12.50
N GLU A 22 -19.91 -8.00 -12.59
CA GLU A 22 -18.77 -8.09 -11.67
C GLU A 22 -17.91 -6.82 -11.70
N ALA A 23 -17.69 -6.23 -12.88
CA ALA A 23 -16.99 -4.95 -13.01
C ALA A 23 -17.73 -3.81 -12.30
N VAL A 24 -19.05 -3.71 -12.48
CA VAL A 24 -19.86 -2.67 -11.80
C VAL A 24 -19.86 -2.87 -10.29
N VAL A 25 -20.03 -4.10 -9.81
CA VAL A 25 -20.01 -4.42 -8.37
C VAL A 25 -18.66 -4.09 -7.76
N SER A 26 -17.55 -4.50 -8.39
CA SER A 26 -16.20 -4.20 -7.89
C SER A 26 -15.89 -2.69 -7.86
N ILE A 27 -16.35 -1.94 -8.86
CA ILE A 27 -16.25 -0.47 -8.88
C ILE A 27 -17.08 0.12 -7.73
N ALA A 28 -18.31 -0.34 -7.53
CA ALA A 28 -19.20 0.15 -6.48
C ALA A 28 -18.61 -0.11 -5.08
N GLU A 29 -18.08 -1.31 -4.83
CA GLU A 29 -17.39 -1.65 -3.58
C GLU A 29 -16.17 -0.75 -3.36
N ARG A 30 -15.35 -0.54 -4.38
CA ARG A 30 -14.16 0.33 -4.32
C ARG A 30 -14.53 1.78 -4.04
N VAL A 31 -15.59 2.29 -4.67
CA VAL A 31 -16.10 3.65 -4.42
C VAL A 31 -16.63 3.76 -2.99
N ASN A 32 -17.42 2.78 -2.52
CA ASN A 32 -17.95 2.75 -1.17
C ASN A 32 -16.84 2.80 -0.12
N ARG A 33 -15.79 1.99 -0.28
CA ARG A 33 -14.59 2.00 0.59
C ARG A 33 -13.88 3.34 0.59
N LYS A 34 -13.68 3.96 -0.59
CA LYS A 34 -13.07 5.30 -0.68
C LYS A 34 -13.90 6.36 0.03
N VAL A 35 -15.22 6.34 -0.12
CA VAL A 35 -16.14 7.25 0.58
C VAL A 35 -16.05 7.05 2.10
N GLN A 36 -15.99 5.80 2.56
CA GLN A 36 -15.84 5.50 3.99
C GLN A 36 -14.51 6.03 4.56
N ILE A 37 -13.40 5.84 3.85
CA ILE A 37 -12.08 6.39 4.23
C ILE A 37 -12.11 7.92 4.25
N LEU A 38 -12.70 8.56 3.23
CA LEU A 38 -12.83 10.01 3.18
C LEU A 38 -13.66 10.56 4.34
N ARG A 39 -14.75 9.86 4.70
CA ARG A 39 -15.59 10.24 5.84
C ARG A 39 -14.81 10.19 7.16
N LEU A 40 -14.01 9.15 7.38
CA LEU A 40 -13.14 9.03 8.56
C LEU A 40 -12.07 10.13 8.57
N HIS A 41 -11.45 10.45 7.43
CA HIS A 41 -10.50 11.57 7.33
C HIS A 41 -11.15 12.93 7.61
N TRP A 42 -12.38 13.14 7.16
CA TRP A 42 -13.13 14.35 7.47
C TRP A 42 -13.47 14.43 8.96
N GLN A 43 -13.86 13.32 9.58
CA GLN A 43 -14.05 13.25 11.04
C GLN A 43 -12.76 13.60 11.79
N ALA A 44 -11.62 13.03 11.40
CA ALA A 44 -10.33 13.36 12.02
C ALA A 44 -9.97 14.85 11.87
N SER A 45 -10.22 15.43 10.69
CA SER A 45 -10.00 16.86 10.43
C SER A 45 -10.88 17.73 11.33
N SER A 46 -12.15 17.36 11.51
CA SER A 46 -13.07 18.07 12.40
C SER A 46 -12.67 17.98 13.88
N VAL A 47 -12.03 16.88 14.30
CA VAL A 47 -11.50 16.71 15.66
C VAL A 47 -10.28 17.60 15.87
N LEU A 48 -9.39 17.70 14.89
CA LEU A 48 -8.24 18.61 14.93
C LEU A 48 -8.68 20.07 15.03
N GLU A 49 -9.64 20.48 14.19
CA GLU A 49 -10.21 21.84 14.23
C GLU A 49 -10.82 22.16 15.60
N ARG A 50 -11.47 21.17 16.25
CA ARG A 50 -11.99 21.32 17.61
C ARG A 50 -10.88 21.47 18.66
N ILE A 51 -9.76 20.77 18.51
CA ILE A 51 -8.60 20.93 19.40
C ILE A 51 -8.06 22.36 19.26
N ASP A 52 -7.86 22.83 18.04
CA ASP A 52 -7.37 24.19 17.77
C ASP A 52 -8.32 25.26 18.33
N ALA A 53 -9.63 25.09 18.14
CA ALA A 53 -10.64 25.98 18.70
C ALA A 53 -10.61 26.02 20.24
N ILE A 54 -10.47 24.86 20.91
CA ILE A 54 -10.35 24.81 22.37
C ILE A 54 -9.06 25.48 22.84
N SER A 55 -7.95 25.28 22.13
CA SER A 55 -6.68 25.94 22.45
C SER A 55 -6.76 27.46 22.28
N GLN A 56 -7.45 27.94 21.23
CA GLN A 56 -7.66 29.36 21.01
C GLN A 56 -8.59 29.97 22.07
N ASP A 57 -9.69 29.31 22.41
CA ASP A 57 -10.62 29.74 23.45
C ASP A 57 -9.96 29.80 24.83
N LEU A 58 -9.15 28.79 25.17
CA LEU A 58 -8.33 28.79 26.39
C LEU A 58 -7.37 29.99 26.40
N GLY A 59 -6.69 30.26 25.28
CA GLY A 59 -5.82 31.43 25.13
C GLY A 59 -6.55 32.75 25.37
N HIS A 60 -7.74 32.91 24.78
CA HIS A 60 -8.58 34.09 24.99
C HIS A 60 -9.01 34.25 26.45
N GLN A 61 -9.45 33.17 27.10
CA GLN A 61 -9.89 33.20 28.50
C GLN A 61 -8.75 33.56 29.46
N ILE A 62 -7.56 33.02 29.24
CA ILE A 62 -6.36 33.36 30.04
C ILE A 62 -6.01 34.84 29.85
N VAL A 63 -6.00 35.35 28.62
CA VAL A 63 -5.67 36.76 28.34
C VAL A 63 -6.72 37.71 28.94
N ASP A 64 -8.01 37.40 28.82
CA ASP A 64 -9.09 38.22 29.38
C ASP A 64 -9.01 38.28 30.93
N GLN A 65 -8.74 37.14 31.58
CA GLN A 65 -8.56 37.07 33.03
C GLN A 65 -7.32 37.83 33.52
N ILE A 66 -6.19 37.76 32.79
CA ILE A 66 -4.98 38.52 33.12
C ILE A 66 -5.18 40.03 32.87
N SER A 67 -5.88 40.40 31.80
CA SER A 67 -6.09 41.81 31.41
C SER A 67 -7.09 42.54 32.32
N ARG A 68 -8.05 41.83 32.92
CA ARG A 68 -9.03 42.39 33.87
C ARG A 68 -8.48 42.61 35.28
N ARG A 69 -7.22 42.25 35.54
CA ARG A 69 -6.59 42.34 36.87
C ARG A 69 -6.44 43.82 37.30
N PRO A 70 -7.20 44.34 38.28
CA PRO A 70 -7.02 45.70 38.76
C PRO A 70 -5.65 45.82 39.45
N SER A 71 -4.94 46.93 39.27
CA SER A 71 -3.62 47.18 39.86
C SER A 71 -3.63 47.40 41.39
N GLU A 72 -4.72 47.08 42.08
CA GLU A 72 -4.86 47.28 43.52
C GLU A 72 -4.71 45.97 44.30
N ARG A 73 -3.82 46.04 45.30
CA ARG A 73 -3.28 44.91 46.07
C ARG A 73 -4.36 44.17 46.90
N ARG A 74 -4.36 42.81 46.83
CA ARG A 74 -4.68 41.76 47.88
C ARG A 74 -5.90 40.86 47.60
N PRO A 75 -5.97 39.59 48.11
CA PRO A 75 -4.97 38.52 48.29
C PRO A 75 -5.06 37.43 47.19
N LEU A 76 -4.13 36.48 47.20
CA LEU A 76 -3.64 35.73 46.04
C LEU A 76 -4.40 34.46 45.56
N ASP A 77 -5.49 33.99 46.18
CA ASP A 77 -5.86 32.56 46.01
C ASP A 77 -7.10 32.16 45.18
N PRO A 78 -8.17 32.97 44.96
CA PRO A 78 -9.36 32.48 44.23
C PRO A 78 -9.19 32.46 42.70
N ASP A 79 -8.59 33.49 42.11
CA ASP A 79 -8.47 33.64 40.64
C ASP A 79 -7.50 32.63 40.00
N LEU A 80 -6.42 32.26 40.69
CA LEU A 80 -5.47 31.27 40.19
C LEU A 80 -6.09 29.87 40.13
N SER A 81 -6.98 29.55 41.08
CA SER A 81 -7.72 28.29 41.07
C SER A 81 -8.71 28.23 39.90
N GLU A 82 -9.37 29.34 39.53
CA GLU A 82 -10.27 29.38 38.39
C GLU A 82 -9.54 29.21 37.04
N VAL A 83 -8.37 29.84 36.89
CA VAL A 83 -7.49 29.65 35.73
C VAL A 83 -7.03 28.19 35.65
N ASP A 84 -6.55 27.62 36.76
CA ASP A 84 -6.06 26.25 36.82
C ASP A 84 -7.17 25.23 36.51
N ASN A 85 -8.38 25.44 37.04
CA ASN A 85 -9.56 24.64 36.73
C ASN A 85 -9.97 24.74 35.24
N THR A 86 -9.74 25.88 34.61
CA THR A 86 -10.04 26.11 33.19
C THR A 86 -9.02 25.41 32.29
N ILE A 87 -7.73 25.53 32.63
CA ILE A 87 -6.63 24.80 31.98
C ILE A 87 -6.84 23.29 32.12
N HIS A 88 -7.16 22.80 33.31
CA HIS A 88 -7.35 21.38 33.58
C HIS A 88 -8.53 20.81 32.78
N ARG A 89 -9.66 21.54 32.71
CA ARG A 89 -10.81 21.16 31.87
C ARG A 89 -10.47 21.13 30.38
N ALA A 90 -9.78 22.15 29.89
CA ALA A 90 -9.34 22.21 28.49
C ALA A 90 -8.35 21.07 28.16
N ALA A 91 -7.38 20.82 29.02
CA ALA A 91 -6.40 19.74 28.88
C ALA A 91 -7.08 18.36 28.82
N THR A 92 -8.04 18.10 29.72
CA THR A 92 -8.80 16.85 29.75
C THR A 92 -9.59 16.66 28.46
N ARG A 93 -10.25 17.72 27.97
CA ARG A 93 -11.05 17.68 26.74
C ARG A 93 -10.18 17.48 25.48
N ILE A 94 -9.02 18.15 25.42
CA ILE A 94 -8.02 17.92 24.36
C ILE A 94 -7.51 16.48 24.41
N GLN A 95 -7.25 15.93 25.60
CA GLN A 95 -6.79 14.56 25.75
C GLN A 95 -7.82 13.55 25.26
N THR A 96 -9.11 13.73 25.56
CA THR A 96 -10.19 12.90 25.00
C THR A 96 -10.25 12.99 23.48
N LEU A 97 -10.11 14.20 22.91
CA LEU A 97 -10.11 14.37 21.44
C LEU A 97 -8.89 13.72 20.79
N LYS A 98 -7.70 13.80 21.41
CA LYS A 98 -6.51 13.08 20.95
C LYS A 98 -6.71 11.57 20.96
N GLN A 99 -7.33 11.02 22.01
CA GLN A 99 -7.65 9.60 22.08
C GLN A 99 -8.59 9.17 20.94
N SER A 100 -9.63 9.97 20.68
CA SER A 100 -10.53 9.74 19.54
C SER A 100 -9.81 9.79 18.20
N LEU A 101 -8.82 10.67 18.03
CA LEU A 101 -8.02 10.74 16.80
C LEU A 101 -7.15 9.48 16.60
N ILE A 102 -6.58 8.92 17.67
CA ILE A 102 -5.83 7.65 17.61
C ILE A 102 -6.76 6.52 17.16
N GLU A 103 -7.97 6.46 17.71
CA GLU A 103 -8.97 5.44 17.31
C GLU A 103 -9.38 5.57 15.84
N LEU A 104 -9.57 6.80 15.34
CA LEU A 104 -9.85 7.05 13.93
C LEU A 104 -8.68 6.62 13.03
N ASP A 105 -7.42 6.88 13.42
CA ASP A 105 -6.26 6.42 12.63
C ASP A 105 -6.18 4.89 12.54
N VAL A 106 -6.45 4.20 13.66
CA VAL A 106 -6.52 2.73 13.69
C VAL A 106 -7.61 2.22 12.75
N GLN A 107 -8.81 2.82 12.77
CA GLN A 107 -9.91 2.44 11.87
C GLN A 107 -9.54 2.67 10.39
N ILE A 108 -8.94 3.81 10.06
CA ILE A 108 -8.49 4.11 8.69
C ILE A 108 -7.47 3.07 8.23
N ARG A 109 -6.50 2.72 9.10
CA ARG A 109 -5.46 1.73 8.79
C ARG A 109 -6.06 0.34 8.58
N GLN A 110 -6.98 -0.07 9.44
CA GLN A 110 -7.64 -1.36 9.35
C GLN A 110 -8.41 -1.49 8.03
N LEU A 111 -9.22 -0.47 7.68
CA LEU A 111 -9.99 -0.49 6.44
C LEU A 111 -9.10 -0.52 5.19
N LYS A 112 -7.95 0.17 5.24
CA LYS A 112 -6.94 0.12 4.15
C LYS A 112 -6.34 -1.29 4.02
N LEU A 113 -6.00 -1.95 5.13
CA LEU A 113 -5.46 -3.31 5.11
C LEU A 113 -6.48 -4.33 4.60
N GLU A 114 -7.74 -4.24 5.03
CA GLU A 114 -8.82 -5.08 4.52
C GLU A 114 -9.02 -4.91 3.02
N THR A 115 -8.98 -3.65 2.54
CA THR A 115 -9.07 -3.36 1.10
C THR A 115 -7.91 -3.98 0.31
N ILE A 116 -6.68 -3.87 0.81
CA ILE A 116 -5.50 -4.47 0.17
C ILE A 116 -5.61 -5.99 0.16
N HIS A 117 -6.07 -6.59 1.26
CA HIS A 117 -6.20 -8.04 1.38
C HIS A 117 -7.17 -8.60 0.35
N GLU A 118 -8.35 -7.99 0.21
CA GLU A 118 -9.33 -8.43 -0.77
C GLU A 118 -8.86 -8.23 -2.22
N ASP A 119 -8.23 -7.09 -2.52
CA ASP A 119 -7.68 -6.83 -3.86
C ASP A 119 -6.59 -7.88 -4.21
N LEU A 120 -5.79 -8.32 -3.22
CA LEU A 120 -4.79 -9.36 -3.40
C LEU A 120 -5.43 -10.74 -3.63
N LEU A 121 -6.47 -11.10 -2.87
CA LEU A 121 -7.22 -12.34 -3.08
C LEU A 121 -7.84 -12.40 -4.47
N ARG A 122 -8.45 -11.31 -4.94
CA ARG A 122 -8.98 -11.20 -6.30
C ARG A 122 -7.89 -11.37 -7.35
N LEU A 123 -6.76 -10.68 -7.19
CA LEU A 123 -5.62 -10.81 -8.09
C LEU A 123 -5.12 -12.26 -8.15
N GLN A 124 -5.00 -12.93 -7.00
CA GLN A 124 -4.60 -14.34 -6.95
C GLN A 124 -5.60 -15.25 -7.68
N GLN A 125 -6.89 -15.01 -7.50
CA GLN A 125 -7.94 -15.78 -8.17
C GLN A 125 -7.90 -15.57 -9.70
N ASP A 126 -7.76 -14.34 -10.16
CA ASP A 126 -7.67 -14.00 -11.59
C ASP A 126 -6.43 -14.61 -12.24
N LEU A 127 -5.28 -14.53 -11.56
CA LEU A 127 -4.03 -15.16 -12.00
C LEU A 127 -4.21 -16.67 -12.13
N SER A 128 -4.77 -17.31 -11.10
CA SER A 128 -5.04 -18.75 -11.09
C SER A 128 -5.97 -19.19 -12.23
N GLN A 129 -7.08 -18.48 -12.44
CA GLN A 129 -8.02 -18.77 -13.53
C GLN A 129 -7.40 -18.67 -14.92
N ARG A 130 -6.40 -17.80 -15.09
CA ARG A 130 -5.73 -17.54 -16.37
C ARG A 130 -4.43 -18.32 -16.54
N SER A 131 -4.13 -19.26 -15.65
CA SER A 131 -2.84 -19.98 -15.61
C SER A 131 -1.64 -19.03 -15.63
N ALA A 132 -1.79 -17.88 -14.97
CA ALA A 132 -0.76 -16.88 -14.76
C ALA A 132 -0.35 -16.86 -13.29
N GLY A 133 0.83 -16.35 -13.00
CA GLY A 133 1.39 -16.34 -11.66
C GLY A 133 2.31 -15.17 -11.39
N ILE A 134 2.69 -15.04 -10.13
CA ILE A 134 3.78 -14.18 -9.68
C ILE A 134 4.78 -15.08 -8.98
N GLU A 135 6.02 -15.10 -9.46
CA GLU A 135 7.09 -15.92 -8.89
C GLU A 135 8.22 -15.04 -8.36
N ARG A 136 8.76 -15.41 -7.20
CA ARG A 136 9.92 -14.75 -6.60
C ARG A 136 11.13 -15.66 -6.73
N VAL A 137 12.06 -15.28 -7.59
CA VAL A 137 13.25 -16.08 -7.86
C VAL A 137 14.47 -15.41 -7.24
N MET A 138 15.10 -16.09 -6.28
CA MET A 138 16.36 -15.64 -5.71
C MET A 138 17.51 -16.00 -6.65
N ILE A 139 18.43 -15.07 -6.91
CA ILE A 139 19.62 -15.31 -7.72
C ILE A 139 20.72 -15.90 -6.83
N PRO A 140 21.05 -17.21 -6.96
CA PRO A 140 22.09 -17.83 -6.16
C PRO A 140 23.48 -17.36 -6.59
N GLN A 141 24.46 -17.52 -5.70
CA GLN A 141 25.84 -17.05 -5.95
C GLN A 141 26.48 -17.65 -7.21
N SER A 142 26.10 -18.88 -7.58
CA SER A 142 26.64 -19.61 -8.73
C SER A 142 25.84 -19.41 -10.02
N SER A 143 24.81 -18.56 -10.01
CA SER A 143 23.97 -18.34 -11.18
C SER A 143 24.72 -17.66 -12.33
N ALA A 144 24.45 -18.12 -13.55
CA ALA A 144 24.91 -17.48 -14.77
C ALA A 144 24.28 -16.09 -15.01
N ALA A 145 23.18 -15.79 -14.31
CA ALA A 145 22.52 -14.48 -14.37
C ALA A 145 23.31 -13.38 -13.64
N VAL A 146 24.23 -13.73 -12.72
CA VAL A 146 25.01 -12.73 -11.98
C VAL A 146 25.87 -11.91 -12.96
N GLY A 147 25.69 -10.59 -12.93
CA GLY A 147 26.37 -9.65 -13.82
C GLY A 147 25.71 -9.44 -15.18
N GLN A 148 24.67 -10.22 -15.52
CA GLN A 148 23.85 -9.97 -16.71
C GLN A 148 22.94 -8.76 -16.49
N ARG A 149 22.65 -8.00 -17.54
CA ARG A 149 21.66 -6.93 -17.49
C ARG A 149 20.26 -7.49 -17.69
N ILE A 150 19.24 -6.78 -17.22
CA ILE A 150 17.84 -7.12 -17.50
C ILE A 150 17.59 -7.24 -19.01
N GLY A 151 18.19 -6.37 -19.82
CA GLY A 151 18.01 -6.41 -21.27
C GLY A 151 18.62 -7.64 -21.97
N ASP A 152 19.54 -8.35 -21.31
CA ASP A 152 20.16 -9.57 -21.81
C ASP A 152 19.33 -10.83 -21.47
N VAL A 153 18.27 -10.69 -20.66
CA VAL A 153 17.38 -11.79 -20.29
C VAL A 153 16.57 -12.22 -21.51
N PRO A 154 16.37 -13.54 -21.73
CA PRO A 154 15.47 -14.03 -22.76
C PRO A 154 14.09 -13.38 -22.65
N ARG A 155 13.69 -12.62 -23.66
CA ARG A 155 12.40 -11.94 -23.68
C ARG A 155 11.31 -12.94 -24.03
N SER A 156 10.28 -13.01 -23.18
CA SER A 156 8.99 -13.61 -23.54
C SER A 156 7.94 -12.50 -23.67
N SER A 157 7.02 -12.64 -24.62
CA SER A 157 5.86 -11.75 -24.73
C SER A 157 4.90 -11.86 -23.55
N SER A 158 4.95 -12.97 -22.81
CA SER A 158 4.01 -13.28 -21.72
C SER A 158 4.64 -13.23 -20.33
N ILE A 159 5.92 -12.87 -20.20
CA ILE A 159 6.59 -12.66 -18.90
C ILE A 159 7.11 -11.23 -18.79
N HIS A 160 6.87 -10.64 -17.63
CA HIS A 160 7.42 -9.37 -17.23
C HIS A 160 8.18 -9.51 -15.91
N ILE A 161 9.38 -8.92 -15.86
CA ILE A 161 10.07 -8.68 -14.60
C ILE A 161 9.39 -7.45 -13.96
N ALA A 162 8.66 -7.66 -12.88
CA ALA A 162 7.93 -6.60 -12.20
C ALA A 162 8.87 -5.66 -11.43
N THR A 163 9.84 -6.26 -10.74
CA THR A 163 10.84 -5.55 -9.91
C THR A 163 11.97 -6.49 -9.53
N VAL A 164 13.10 -5.91 -9.13
CA VAL A 164 14.19 -6.63 -8.48
C VAL A 164 14.33 -6.12 -7.05
N MET A 165 14.25 -7.02 -6.07
CA MET A 165 14.52 -6.71 -4.67
C MET A 165 15.99 -6.93 -4.34
N ARG A 166 16.65 -5.92 -3.80
CA ARG A 166 18.04 -6.00 -3.32
C ARG A 166 18.08 -5.60 -1.85
N GLY A 167 18.03 -6.59 -0.97
CA GLY A 167 17.84 -6.35 0.46
C GLY A 167 16.51 -5.63 0.71
N PRO A 168 16.50 -4.44 1.36
CA PRO A 168 15.27 -3.69 1.63
C PRO A 168 14.77 -2.83 0.46
N PHE A 169 15.52 -2.76 -0.65
CA PHE A 169 15.21 -1.86 -1.76
C PHE A 169 14.45 -2.57 -2.88
N LEU A 170 13.41 -1.92 -3.41
CA LEU A 170 12.73 -2.29 -4.64
C LEU A 170 13.33 -1.49 -5.80
N LEU A 171 13.94 -2.19 -6.75
CA LEU A 171 14.55 -1.60 -7.93
C LEU A 171 13.57 -1.75 -9.10
N ALA A 172 13.34 -0.64 -9.81
CA ALA A 172 12.59 -0.65 -11.05
C ALA A 172 13.34 -1.51 -12.09
N PRO A 173 12.63 -2.30 -12.92
CA PRO A 173 13.23 -3.15 -13.92
C PRO A 173 13.72 -2.32 -15.13
N ALA A 174 14.86 -1.65 -14.97
CA ALA A 174 15.52 -0.92 -16.03
C ALA A 174 16.42 -1.85 -16.85
N GLU A 175 16.47 -1.66 -18.17
CA GLU A 175 17.22 -2.52 -19.11
C GLU A 175 18.72 -2.61 -18.78
N ASP A 176 19.29 -1.56 -18.19
CA ASP A 176 20.70 -1.47 -17.78
C ASP A 176 20.97 -2.04 -16.38
N LEU A 177 19.92 -2.40 -15.63
CA LEU A 177 20.06 -2.94 -14.28
C LEU A 177 20.74 -4.32 -14.34
N THR A 178 21.89 -4.43 -13.69
CA THR A 178 22.62 -5.70 -13.57
C THR A 178 22.17 -6.50 -12.35
N PHE A 179 21.94 -7.79 -12.56
CA PHE A 179 21.65 -8.73 -11.48
C PHE A 179 22.87 -9.00 -10.61
N ARG A 180 22.63 -9.11 -9.30
CA ARG A 180 23.62 -9.46 -8.29
C ARG A 180 23.18 -10.69 -7.52
N THR A 181 24.16 -11.36 -6.93
CA THR A 181 23.94 -12.43 -5.98
C THR A 181 23.04 -11.97 -4.84
N GLY A 182 22.03 -12.78 -4.52
CA GLY A 182 21.07 -12.49 -3.46
C GLY A 182 19.94 -11.54 -3.85
N ASP A 183 19.95 -11.01 -5.08
CA ASP A 183 18.78 -10.32 -5.62
C ASP A 183 17.58 -11.28 -5.69
N ILE A 184 16.38 -10.77 -5.44
CA ILE A 184 15.13 -11.49 -5.66
C ILE A 184 14.41 -10.84 -6.83
N VAL A 185 14.30 -11.56 -7.94
CA VAL A 185 13.58 -11.12 -9.13
C VAL A 185 12.12 -11.52 -8.99
N VAL A 186 11.23 -10.54 -9.13
CA VAL A 186 9.78 -10.79 -9.13
C VAL A 186 9.32 -10.88 -10.57
N LEU A 187 8.88 -12.07 -10.98
CA LEU A 187 8.40 -12.38 -12.32
C LEU A 187 6.87 -12.45 -12.30
N MET A 188 6.23 -11.99 -13.38
CA MET A 188 4.80 -12.11 -13.58
C MET A 188 4.53 -12.58 -15.00
N GLY A 189 3.67 -13.58 -15.18
CA GLY A 189 3.40 -14.12 -16.52
C GLY A 189 2.66 -15.45 -16.51
N GLY A 190 2.61 -16.12 -17.67
CA GLY A 190 2.06 -17.47 -17.78
C GLY A 190 2.88 -18.49 -17.00
N GLN A 191 2.22 -19.42 -16.28
CA GLN A 191 2.87 -20.35 -15.36
C GLN A 191 3.95 -21.22 -16.02
N THR A 192 3.68 -21.72 -17.23
CA THR A 192 4.64 -22.56 -17.98
C THR A 192 5.91 -21.81 -18.33
N GLU A 193 5.79 -20.54 -18.73
CA GLU A 193 6.95 -19.73 -19.07
C GLU A 193 7.71 -19.31 -17.80
N LEU A 194 6.99 -19.01 -16.70
CA LEU A 194 7.60 -18.68 -15.41
C LEU A 194 8.57 -19.79 -14.96
N ASP A 195 8.13 -21.05 -15.01
CA ASP A 195 8.95 -22.22 -14.66
C ASP A 195 10.24 -22.31 -15.52
N HIS A 196 10.14 -21.94 -16.80
CA HIS A 196 11.30 -21.91 -17.71
C HIS A 196 12.27 -20.78 -17.35
N LEU A 197 11.76 -19.58 -17.09
CA LEU A 197 12.62 -18.43 -16.81
C LEU A 197 13.23 -18.50 -15.40
N SER A 198 12.51 -19.04 -14.42
CA SER A 198 13.05 -19.29 -13.08
C SER A 198 14.24 -20.28 -13.12
N THR A 199 14.15 -21.29 -13.99
CA THR A 199 15.27 -22.21 -14.27
C THR A 199 16.47 -21.49 -14.89
N TRP A 200 16.26 -20.50 -15.76
CA TRP A 200 17.35 -19.70 -16.32
C TRP A 200 18.08 -18.89 -15.25
N PHE A 201 17.34 -18.24 -14.34
CA PHE A 201 17.91 -17.47 -13.22
C PHE A 201 18.69 -18.32 -12.21
N THR A 202 18.42 -19.62 -12.13
CA THR A 202 19.07 -20.54 -11.19
C THR A 202 20.15 -21.41 -11.84
N ARG A 203 20.26 -21.41 -13.17
CA ARG A 203 21.26 -22.19 -13.91
C ARG A 203 22.68 -21.78 -13.53
N ARG A 204 23.53 -22.76 -13.21
CA ARG A 204 24.94 -22.52 -12.85
C ARG A 204 25.78 -22.05 -14.04
N ARG A 205 26.66 -21.09 -13.80
CA ARG A 205 27.70 -20.69 -14.74
C ARG A 205 28.68 -21.86 -14.93
N HIS A 206 28.77 -22.38 -16.15
CA HIS A 206 29.83 -23.34 -16.49
C HIS A 206 31.10 -22.55 -16.72
N SER A 207 32.11 -22.76 -15.86
CA SER A 207 33.46 -22.25 -16.08
C SER A 207 34.06 -23.00 -17.26
N THR A 208 34.12 -22.38 -18.43
CA THR A 208 35.10 -22.79 -19.45
C THR A 208 36.46 -22.32 -18.96
N ALA A 209 37.13 -23.17 -18.18
CA ALA A 209 38.55 -23.01 -17.91
C ALA A 209 39.29 -23.19 -19.24
N SER A 210 39.67 -22.07 -19.86
CA SER A 210 40.65 -22.02 -20.93
C SER A 210 41.94 -22.64 -20.41
N ALA A 211 42.26 -23.85 -20.89
CA ALA A 211 43.54 -24.49 -20.67
C ALA A 211 44.62 -23.65 -21.34
N THR A 212 45.35 -22.86 -20.56
CA THR A 212 46.60 -22.22 -20.97
C THR A 212 47.67 -23.31 -20.98
N GLN A 213 47.99 -23.84 -22.17
CA GLN A 213 49.21 -24.62 -22.39
C GLN A 213 50.39 -23.65 -22.51
N PRO A 214 51.44 -23.74 -21.67
CA PRO A 214 52.74 -23.16 -22.01
C PRO A 214 53.52 -24.14 -22.89
N ALA A 215 54.20 -23.56 -23.88
CA ALA A 215 55.13 -24.23 -24.78
C ALA A 215 56.42 -24.70 -24.08
#